data_AF-A0A1S9E1H4-F1
#
_entry.id   AF-A0A1S9E1H4-F1
#
_cell.length_a   1.000
_cell.length_b   1.000
_cell.length_c   1.000
_cell.angle_alpha   90.00
_cell.angle_beta   90.00
_cell.angle_gamma   90.00
#
_symmetry.space_group_name_H-M   'P 1'
#
loop_
_entity.id
_entity.type
_entity.pdbx_description
1 polymer ?
#
loop_
_entity_poly.entity_id
_entity_poly.type
_entity_poly.pdbx_seq_one_letter_code
_entity_poly.pdbx_strand_id
1 'polypeptide(L)'
;MSSLPNASNNSKPRFEIPPNISNQPRWLLDLDDWVVRAYSRIRFHQDPKNREYGYGIISYTWGKYWNRTDTVPEKDAPDGIDWKIPRLAKDAISLDEAKKVITSMGKRYVWWDWMCVPQGGSHKDIAEQEIGKQMAIYKNAKASIIWLHDTNWAQSSDVGKFLRNHYPERPLRQWLQNFSTGLQRIREREPWLTSIWTLQEGVLLNHSRLVDRHGARLPDVPKDKRFHSDEATVVDLAIVPAKLARDIAMALFTGEGNPDPLFRDFTSVRENRVYAQQILCEIIRSGLFGYYDNPVPLTILAGKGSRRYDKATNPDQYWALIGALDLKVAPNYNLTIQKARENFFKGLLEKYQWNLLLAPSLPLDISRRGWPEVIADGHILPLDDLFFISELVDRLPPLSWTGTETGGPIIIGGAGGTQFKAFRLKKTGHFRRYIQARNKQGQDLVDVLGPATEAPIEDATYLHIAKLQPKSGLPGKRCIEMRGYQRGAGQFNGVVDLWVAEDDVALESISKITLHLPQKSL
;
A
#
# COMPACT_ATOMS: atom_id res chain seq x y z
N MET A 1 -67.97 31.27 16.96
CA MET A 1 -66.53 31.53 16.73
C MET A 1 -65.74 30.69 17.72
N SER A 2 -65.25 29.51 17.29
CA SER A 2 -64.31 28.70 18.07
C SER A 2 -62.91 28.89 17.49
N SER A 3 -62.00 29.43 18.31
CA SER A 3 -60.59 29.61 17.97
C SER A 3 -59.85 28.26 18.01
N LEU A 4 -59.20 27.93 16.90
CA LEU A 4 -58.27 26.81 16.76
C LEU A 4 -57.01 27.01 17.62
N PRO A 5 -56.38 25.94 18.13
CA PRO A 5 -55.11 26.04 18.85
C PRO A 5 -53.94 26.30 17.89
N ASN A 6 -53.09 27.24 18.30
CA ASN A 6 -51.84 27.62 17.64
C ASN A 6 -50.95 26.42 17.36
N ALA A 7 -50.48 26.34 16.10
CA ALA A 7 -49.40 25.47 15.69
C ALA A 7 -48.14 25.79 16.51
N SER A 8 -47.69 24.84 17.31
CA SER A 8 -46.42 24.90 18.02
C SER A 8 -45.26 24.92 17.01
N ASN A 9 -44.36 25.89 17.19
CA ASN A 9 -43.06 25.98 16.53
C ASN A 9 -42.35 24.61 16.45
N ASN A 10 -42.33 24.01 15.26
CA ASN A 10 -41.42 22.92 14.91
C ASN A 10 -40.00 23.50 14.74
N SER A 11 -39.30 23.76 15.84
CA SER A 11 -37.85 23.93 15.79
C SER A 11 -37.22 22.56 15.47
N LYS A 12 -36.45 22.48 14.38
CA LYS A 12 -35.64 21.27 14.08
C LYS A 12 -34.86 20.90 15.36
N PRO A 13 -34.88 19.63 15.81
CA PRO A 13 -34.13 19.22 16.99
C PRO A 13 -32.64 19.59 16.83
N ARG A 14 -32.03 20.06 17.91
CA ARG A 14 -30.63 20.51 17.92
C ARG A 14 -29.73 19.36 17.47
N PHE A 15 -28.86 19.62 16.49
CA PHE A 15 -27.85 18.66 16.06
C PHE A 15 -26.93 18.31 17.23
N GLU A 16 -26.81 17.01 17.53
CA GLU A 16 -26.01 16.47 18.63
C GLU A 16 -24.89 15.60 18.06
N ILE A 17 -23.66 15.93 18.44
CA ILE A 17 -22.48 15.16 18.05
C ILE A 17 -22.35 13.96 18.98
N PRO A 18 -22.41 12.70 18.49
CA PRO A 18 -22.22 11.51 19.33
C PRO A 18 -20.84 11.49 20.03
N PRO A 19 -20.55 10.56 20.95
CA PRO A 19 -19.18 10.41 21.47
C PRO A 19 -18.20 9.88 20.42
N ASN A 20 -16.90 10.20 20.55
CA ASN A 20 -15.86 9.59 19.71
C ASN A 20 -15.53 8.18 20.22
N ILE A 21 -15.97 7.15 19.50
CA ILE A 21 -15.65 5.76 19.83
C ILE A 21 -14.72 5.24 18.74
N SER A 22 -13.52 4.78 19.11
CA SER A 22 -12.41 4.51 18.19
C SER A 22 -12.65 3.37 17.19
N ASN A 23 -13.55 2.44 17.50
CA ASN A 23 -13.78 1.22 16.70
C ASN A 23 -15.08 1.24 15.88
N GLN A 24 -15.79 2.37 15.81
CA GLN A 24 -17.05 2.47 15.07
C GLN A 24 -17.25 3.88 14.49
N PRO A 25 -18.03 4.01 13.40
CA PRO A 25 -18.35 5.33 12.88
C PRO A 25 -19.23 6.10 13.87
N ARG A 26 -19.19 7.44 13.80
CA ARG A 26 -20.13 8.27 14.56
C ARG A 26 -21.53 8.21 13.96
N TRP A 27 -21.57 8.20 12.63
CA TRP A 27 -22.80 8.28 11.86
C TRP A 27 -22.85 7.27 10.73
N LEU A 28 -24.06 6.91 10.34
CA LEU A 28 -24.37 6.19 9.11
C LEU A 28 -25.50 6.92 8.40
N LEU A 29 -25.44 6.94 7.08
CA LEU A 29 -26.54 7.38 6.23
C LEU A 29 -27.58 6.26 6.13
N ASP A 30 -28.81 6.56 6.51
CA ASP A 30 -29.99 5.74 6.23
C ASP A 30 -30.49 6.08 4.82
N LEU A 31 -30.31 5.15 3.87
CA LEU A 31 -30.65 5.40 2.46
C LEU A 31 -32.15 5.48 2.20
N ASP A 32 -32.98 4.82 3.02
CA ASP A 32 -34.43 4.80 2.81
C ASP A 32 -35.05 6.15 3.23
N ASP A 33 -34.64 6.63 4.40
CA ASP A 33 -35.18 7.89 4.95
C ASP A 33 -34.38 9.11 4.50
N TRP A 34 -33.21 8.91 3.87
CA TRP A 34 -32.26 9.95 3.50
C TRP A 34 -31.83 10.81 4.71
N VAL A 35 -31.47 10.16 5.81
CA VAL A 35 -31.10 10.80 7.09
C VAL A 35 -29.76 10.25 7.59
N VAL A 36 -28.87 11.13 8.02
CA VAL A 36 -27.65 10.73 8.75
C VAL A 36 -28.01 10.49 10.21
N ARG A 37 -27.83 9.25 10.68
CA ARG A 37 -28.19 8.81 12.04
C ARG A 37 -26.93 8.49 12.83
N ALA A 38 -26.96 8.78 14.14
CA ALA A 38 -25.91 8.33 15.04
C ALA A 38 -25.84 6.80 15.08
N TYR A 39 -24.64 6.22 14.93
CA TYR A 39 -24.44 4.76 14.90
C TYR A 39 -25.05 4.06 16.11
N SER A 40 -24.91 4.66 17.31
CA SER A 40 -25.44 4.12 18.57
C SER A 40 -26.97 4.03 18.63
N ARG A 41 -27.70 4.74 17.77
CA ARG A 41 -29.16 4.74 17.71
C ARG A 41 -29.72 3.73 16.70
N ILE A 42 -28.87 3.09 15.90
CA ILE A 42 -29.29 2.11 14.90
C ILE A 42 -29.40 0.73 15.55
N ARG A 43 -30.49 0.02 15.26
CA ARG A 43 -30.68 -1.38 15.63
C ARG A 43 -30.54 -2.21 14.37
N PHE A 44 -29.42 -2.89 14.23
CA PHE A 44 -29.19 -3.77 13.09
C PHE A 44 -30.04 -5.03 13.20
N HIS A 45 -30.53 -5.48 12.04
CA HIS A 45 -31.15 -6.79 11.93
C HIS A 45 -30.11 -7.90 12.16
N GLN A 46 -30.53 -9.07 12.65
CA GLN A 46 -29.61 -10.17 12.97
C GLN A 46 -29.33 -11.10 11.78
N ASP A 47 -30.29 -11.29 10.87
CA ASP A 47 -30.12 -12.10 9.66
C ASP A 47 -29.16 -11.43 8.65
N PRO A 48 -28.01 -12.06 8.30
CA PRO A 48 -27.06 -11.54 7.32
C PRO A 48 -27.62 -11.25 5.92
N LYS A 49 -28.73 -11.91 5.55
CA LYS A 49 -29.40 -11.70 4.25
C LYS A 49 -30.25 -10.43 4.23
N ASN A 50 -30.55 -9.85 5.39
CA ASN A 50 -31.32 -8.61 5.47
C ASN A 50 -30.42 -7.38 5.14
N ARG A 51 -30.96 -6.42 4.39
CA ARG A 51 -30.26 -5.16 4.06
C ARG A 51 -29.91 -4.30 5.28
N GLU A 52 -30.58 -4.53 6.41
CA GLU A 52 -30.36 -3.87 7.70
C GLU A 52 -29.37 -4.62 8.59
N TYR A 53 -28.77 -5.73 8.12
CA TYR A 53 -27.67 -6.38 8.82
C TYR A 53 -26.37 -5.59 8.65
N GLY A 54 -25.95 -4.93 9.74
CA GLY A 54 -24.80 -4.04 9.75
C GLY A 54 -24.91 -2.91 8.74
N TYR A 55 -23.75 -2.40 8.29
CA TYR A 55 -23.67 -1.29 7.35
C TYR A 55 -22.74 -1.59 6.17
N GLY A 56 -22.92 -0.84 5.10
CA GLY A 56 -22.09 -0.85 3.91
C GLY A 56 -21.09 0.30 3.88
N ILE A 57 -20.07 0.20 3.03
CA ILE A 57 -19.10 1.27 2.75
C ILE A 57 -18.86 1.43 1.25
N ILE A 58 -18.46 2.63 0.85
CA ILE A 58 -18.08 2.92 -0.53
C ILE A 58 -16.69 3.55 -0.56
N SER A 59 -15.90 3.16 -1.55
CA SER A 59 -14.59 3.72 -1.84
C SER A 59 -14.55 4.21 -3.30
N TYR A 60 -14.12 5.45 -3.48
CA TYR A 60 -14.31 6.27 -4.69
C TYR A 60 -13.58 7.61 -4.50
N THR A 61 -13.60 8.51 -5.51
CA THR A 61 -12.78 9.74 -5.48
C THR A 61 -13.58 11.00 -5.83
N TRP A 62 -14.59 11.32 -5.03
CA TRP A 62 -15.41 12.52 -5.23
C TRP A 62 -14.63 13.83 -5.08
N GLY A 63 -13.62 13.87 -4.21
CA GLY A 63 -12.85 15.09 -3.93
C GLY A 63 -12.18 15.71 -5.17
N LYS A 64 -11.87 14.88 -6.18
CA LYS A 64 -11.37 15.31 -7.49
C LYS A 64 -12.35 16.21 -8.25
N TYR A 65 -13.65 16.04 -7.98
CA TYR A 65 -14.74 16.73 -8.67
C TYR A 65 -15.40 17.80 -7.80
N TRP A 66 -14.87 18.09 -6.61
CA TRP A 66 -15.49 19.04 -5.69
C TRP A 66 -15.49 20.47 -6.28
N ASN A 67 -16.69 21.05 -6.45
CA ASN A 67 -16.86 22.47 -6.68
C ASN A 67 -16.77 23.24 -5.34
N ARG A 68 -15.62 23.89 -5.09
CA ARG A 68 -15.32 24.56 -3.80
C ARG A 68 -16.23 25.73 -3.45
N THR A 69 -17.01 26.23 -4.40
CA THR A 69 -17.89 27.40 -4.21
C THR A 69 -19.36 27.03 -4.08
N ASP A 70 -19.72 25.75 -4.20
CA ASP A 70 -21.11 25.32 -4.31
C ASP A 70 -21.42 24.14 -3.38
N THR A 71 -22.66 24.10 -2.90
CA THR A 71 -23.16 23.10 -1.97
C THR A 71 -24.48 22.53 -2.45
N VAL A 72 -24.76 21.29 -2.08
CA VAL A 72 -26.06 20.67 -2.34
C VAL A 72 -27.16 21.53 -1.68
N PRO A 73 -28.29 21.79 -2.37
CA PRO A 73 -29.41 22.54 -1.78
C PRO A 73 -29.94 21.82 -0.55
N GLU A 74 -30.36 22.55 0.48
CA GLU A 74 -30.80 21.96 1.76
C GLU A 74 -31.91 20.92 1.57
N LYS A 75 -32.83 21.14 0.61
CA LYS A 75 -33.90 20.18 0.27
C LYS A 75 -33.42 18.83 -0.28
N ASP A 76 -32.21 18.78 -0.84
CA ASP A 76 -31.65 17.58 -1.48
C ASP A 76 -30.61 16.91 -0.56
N ALA A 77 -30.07 17.66 0.40
CA ALA A 77 -29.14 17.17 1.41
C ALA A 77 -29.86 16.21 2.39
N PRO A 78 -29.15 15.23 2.97
CA PRO A 78 -29.75 14.37 3.97
C PRO A 78 -30.06 15.15 5.25
N ASP A 79 -31.16 14.79 5.92
CA ASP A 79 -31.47 15.34 7.24
C ASP A 79 -30.49 14.81 8.30
N GLY A 80 -30.47 15.44 9.47
CA GLY A 80 -29.71 14.96 10.63
C GLY A 80 -28.25 15.42 10.69
N ILE A 81 -27.84 16.36 9.84
CA ILE A 81 -26.53 17.03 9.86
C ILE A 81 -26.68 18.55 9.93
N ASP A 82 -25.65 19.24 10.43
CA ASP A 82 -25.57 20.71 10.46
C ASP A 82 -24.49 21.29 9.52
N TRP A 83 -23.68 20.43 8.87
CA TRP A 83 -22.71 20.84 7.87
C TRP A 83 -23.30 20.82 6.46
N LYS A 84 -22.73 21.67 5.59
CA LYS A 84 -23.11 21.72 4.19
C LYS A 84 -22.42 20.61 3.41
N ILE A 85 -23.17 19.91 2.56
CA ILE A 85 -22.62 18.91 1.65
C ILE A 85 -22.06 19.61 0.40
N PRO A 86 -20.79 19.39 0.05
CA PRO A 86 -20.20 19.93 -1.16
C PRO A 86 -20.92 19.48 -2.42
N ARG A 87 -21.11 20.36 -3.40
CA ARG A 87 -21.58 19.94 -4.72
C ARG A 87 -20.39 19.54 -5.61
N LEU A 88 -20.57 18.54 -6.45
CA LEU A 88 -19.59 18.18 -7.48
C LEU A 88 -19.74 19.04 -8.74
N ALA A 89 -18.72 19.09 -9.58
CA ALA A 89 -18.75 19.75 -10.88
C ALA A 89 -19.91 19.23 -11.75
N LYS A 90 -20.46 20.10 -12.60
CA LYS A 90 -21.71 19.82 -13.35
C LYS A 90 -21.60 18.62 -14.30
N ASP A 91 -20.40 18.35 -14.79
CA ASP A 91 -20.04 17.24 -15.70
C ASP A 91 -19.57 15.97 -14.97
N ALA A 92 -19.47 16.02 -13.64
CA ALA A 92 -19.11 14.88 -12.81
C ALA A 92 -20.33 13.97 -12.56
N ILE A 93 -20.62 13.64 -11.30
CA ILE A 93 -21.72 12.76 -10.92
C ILE A 93 -22.74 13.51 -10.08
N SER A 94 -24.01 13.37 -10.44
CA SER A 94 -25.12 13.93 -9.67
C SER A 94 -25.37 13.15 -8.38
N LEU A 95 -26.01 13.80 -7.41
CA LEU A 95 -26.38 13.14 -6.16
C LEU A 95 -27.33 11.95 -6.37
N ASP A 96 -28.24 12.05 -7.35
CA ASP A 96 -29.19 10.97 -7.66
C ASP A 96 -28.51 9.76 -8.32
N GLU A 97 -27.51 9.99 -9.16
CA GLU A 97 -26.67 8.90 -9.67
C GLU A 97 -25.90 8.23 -8.53
N ALA A 98 -25.29 9.01 -7.64
CA ALA A 98 -24.59 8.47 -6.48
C ALA A 98 -25.51 7.63 -5.58
N LYS A 99 -26.74 8.10 -5.31
CA LYS A 99 -27.78 7.35 -4.59
C LYS A 99 -28.04 5.99 -5.23
N LYS A 100 -28.22 5.94 -6.55
CA LYS A 100 -28.47 4.69 -7.29
C LYS A 100 -27.31 3.72 -7.16
N VAL A 101 -26.08 4.20 -7.33
CA VAL A 101 -24.87 3.37 -7.20
C VAL A 101 -24.73 2.80 -5.79
N ILE A 102 -24.88 3.64 -4.75
CA ILE A 102 -24.75 3.20 -3.36
C ILE A 102 -25.85 2.20 -2.98
N THR A 103 -27.08 2.42 -3.48
CA THR A 103 -28.21 1.50 -3.25
C THR A 103 -27.94 0.12 -3.85
N SER A 104 -27.18 0.02 -4.95
CA SER A 104 -26.77 -1.27 -5.54
C SER A 104 -25.97 -2.16 -4.59
N MET A 105 -25.43 -1.58 -3.51
CA MET A 105 -24.73 -2.32 -2.47
C MET A 105 -25.64 -3.31 -1.72
N GLY A 106 -26.94 -3.06 -1.69
CA GLY A 106 -27.91 -3.89 -0.97
C GLY A 106 -27.88 -3.71 0.54
N LYS A 107 -27.46 -2.53 1.03
CA LYS A 107 -27.48 -2.16 2.45
C LYS A 107 -28.37 -0.93 2.65
N ARG A 108 -29.12 -0.88 3.75
CA ARG A 108 -29.89 0.30 4.16
C ARG A 108 -28.98 1.37 4.76
N TYR A 109 -28.07 0.95 5.64
CA TYR A 109 -27.16 1.85 6.33
C TYR A 109 -25.79 1.85 5.67
N VAL A 110 -25.26 3.03 5.35
CA VAL A 110 -23.96 3.17 4.68
C VAL A 110 -23.12 4.22 5.37
N TRP A 111 -21.83 3.92 5.58
CA TRP A 111 -20.85 4.96 5.86
C TRP A 111 -20.31 5.46 4.51
N TRP A 112 -20.66 6.71 4.20
CA TRP A 112 -20.29 7.38 2.98
C TRP A 112 -19.61 8.70 3.35
N ASP A 113 -18.29 8.76 3.19
CA ASP A 113 -17.45 9.87 3.66
C ASP A 113 -17.96 11.27 3.27
N TRP A 114 -18.47 11.45 2.04
CA TRP A 114 -19.02 12.71 1.55
C TRP A 114 -20.24 13.18 2.36
N MET A 115 -21.01 12.26 2.94
CA MET A 115 -22.18 12.56 3.77
C MET A 115 -21.92 12.44 5.28
N CYS A 116 -21.10 11.48 5.70
CA CYS A 116 -20.92 11.08 7.10
C CYS A 116 -19.72 11.77 7.77
N VAL A 117 -18.84 12.42 7.02
CA VAL A 117 -17.73 13.22 7.55
C VAL A 117 -18.04 14.70 7.35
N PRO A 118 -17.89 15.56 8.38
CA PRO A 118 -18.08 16.99 8.22
C PRO A 118 -17.20 17.58 7.12
N GLN A 119 -17.79 18.43 6.28
CA GLN A 119 -17.16 19.00 5.09
C GLN A 119 -16.95 20.51 5.20
N GLY A 120 -16.14 21.08 4.30
CA GLY A 120 -16.02 22.53 4.13
C GLY A 120 -15.42 23.31 5.30
N GLY A 121 -14.65 22.64 6.17
CA GLY A 121 -13.99 23.25 7.33
C GLY A 121 -14.87 23.38 8.58
N SER A 122 -16.16 23.06 8.49
CA SER A 122 -17.01 22.88 9.67
C SER A 122 -16.54 21.66 10.47
N HIS A 123 -16.59 21.76 11.80
CA HIS A 123 -16.28 20.63 12.71
C HIS A 123 -14.96 19.91 12.38
N LYS A 124 -13.91 20.65 12.03
CA LYS A 124 -12.64 20.10 11.51
C LYS A 124 -12.05 19.00 12.39
N ASP A 125 -11.99 19.21 13.71
CA ASP A 125 -11.48 18.21 14.65
C ASP A 125 -12.30 16.91 14.64
N ILE A 126 -13.61 17.01 14.40
CA ILE A 126 -14.52 15.87 14.31
C ILE A 126 -14.32 15.13 12.99
N ALA A 127 -14.10 15.84 11.89
CA ALA A 127 -13.76 15.24 10.61
C ALA A 127 -12.44 14.47 10.70
N GLU A 128 -11.40 15.06 11.29
CA GLU A 128 -10.11 14.40 11.52
C GLU A 128 -10.25 13.15 12.40
N GLN A 129 -11.09 13.22 13.45
CA GLN A 129 -11.39 12.05 14.29
C GLN A 129 -12.13 10.95 13.52
N GLU A 130 -13.06 11.29 12.63
CA GLU A 130 -13.80 10.29 11.84
C GLU A 130 -12.88 9.63 10.80
N ILE A 131 -12.05 10.41 10.11
CA ILE A 131 -11.01 9.91 9.19
C ILE A 131 -10.01 9.02 9.93
N GLY A 132 -9.60 9.40 11.13
CA GLY A 132 -8.71 8.59 11.98
C GLY A 132 -9.24 7.20 12.34
N LYS A 133 -10.55 6.95 12.16
CA LYS A 133 -11.19 5.64 12.40
C LYS A 133 -11.44 4.84 11.13
N GLN A 134 -11.08 5.35 9.95
CA GLN A 134 -11.42 4.74 8.65
C GLN A 134 -11.07 3.25 8.59
N MET A 135 -9.91 2.85 9.13
CA MET A 135 -9.52 1.43 9.21
C MET A 135 -10.53 0.58 9.99
N ALA A 136 -10.95 1.01 11.18
CA ALA A 136 -11.92 0.27 11.99
C ALA A 136 -13.31 0.27 11.33
N ILE A 137 -13.69 1.40 10.73
CA ILE A 137 -14.95 1.53 9.98
C ILE A 137 -14.97 0.55 8.80
N TYR A 138 -13.87 0.40 8.08
CA TYR A 138 -13.78 -0.52 6.95
C TYR A 138 -13.78 -1.98 7.38
N LYS A 139 -12.97 -2.34 8.38
CA LYS A 139 -12.91 -3.71 8.91
C LYS A 139 -14.26 -4.21 9.44
N ASN A 140 -15.10 -3.31 9.97
CA ASN A 140 -16.39 -3.66 10.57
C ASN A 140 -17.58 -3.65 9.58
N ALA A 141 -17.39 -3.13 8.37
CA ALA A 141 -18.44 -3.09 7.35
C ALA A 141 -18.88 -4.51 6.93
N LYS A 142 -20.16 -4.66 6.56
CA LYS A 142 -20.77 -5.93 6.13
C LYS A 142 -20.95 -6.04 4.62
N ALA A 143 -20.72 -4.95 3.90
CA ALA A 143 -20.66 -4.91 2.46
C ALA A 143 -19.81 -3.71 2.03
N SER A 144 -19.26 -3.79 0.83
CA SER A 144 -18.39 -2.74 0.30
C SER A 144 -18.41 -2.75 -1.22
N ILE A 145 -18.30 -1.57 -1.82
CA ILE A 145 -18.13 -1.40 -3.28
C ILE A 145 -17.02 -0.40 -3.57
N ILE A 146 -16.30 -0.65 -4.66
CA ILE A 146 -15.43 0.34 -5.29
C ILE A 146 -16.14 0.92 -6.49
N TRP A 147 -16.34 2.23 -6.48
CA TRP A 147 -17.02 2.93 -7.57
C TRP A 147 -16.02 3.59 -8.50
N LEU A 148 -15.95 3.06 -9.73
CA LEU A 148 -15.03 3.50 -10.78
C LEU A 148 -15.69 4.58 -11.64
N HIS A 149 -15.28 5.83 -11.44
CA HIS A 149 -15.98 7.01 -11.97
C HIS A 149 -15.87 7.18 -13.49
N ASP A 150 -14.70 6.85 -14.05
CA ASP A 150 -14.40 7.05 -15.48
C ASP A 150 -14.59 5.74 -16.27
N THR A 151 -15.17 4.73 -15.62
CA THR A 151 -15.40 3.42 -16.18
C THR A 151 -16.88 3.23 -16.51
N ASN A 152 -17.18 2.61 -17.65
CA ASN A 152 -18.53 2.21 -18.07
C ASN A 152 -18.45 0.80 -18.66
N TRP A 153 -19.13 -0.19 -18.08
CA TRP A 153 -19.07 -1.58 -18.52
C TRP A 153 -19.88 -1.88 -19.77
N ALA A 154 -20.91 -1.08 -20.05
CA ALA A 154 -21.68 -1.19 -21.29
C ALA A 154 -20.86 -0.73 -22.51
N GLN A 155 -19.77 0.01 -22.27
CA GLN A 155 -18.79 0.41 -23.27
C GLN A 155 -17.46 -0.30 -23.03
N SER A 156 -16.58 -0.25 -24.03
CA SER A 156 -15.22 -0.74 -23.85
C SER A 156 -14.43 0.22 -22.94
N SER A 157 -14.20 -0.14 -21.68
CA SER A 157 -13.35 0.60 -20.75
C SER A 157 -11.93 0.06 -20.66
N ASP A 158 -10.95 0.91 -20.32
CA ASP A 158 -9.55 0.47 -20.14
C ASP A 158 -9.42 -0.49 -18.95
N VAL A 159 -10.14 -0.25 -17.85
CA VAL A 159 -10.19 -1.17 -16.70
C VAL A 159 -10.79 -2.51 -17.10
N GLY A 160 -11.88 -2.51 -17.87
CA GLY A 160 -12.53 -3.74 -18.31
C GLY A 160 -11.67 -4.55 -19.28
N LYS A 161 -10.85 -3.90 -20.12
CA LYS A 161 -9.85 -4.56 -20.95
C LYS A 161 -8.71 -5.13 -20.12
N PHE A 162 -8.24 -4.36 -19.13
CA PHE A 162 -7.16 -4.78 -18.24
C PHE A 162 -7.54 -6.00 -17.40
N LEU A 163 -8.74 -6.01 -16.79
CA LEU A 163 -9.26 -7.15 -16.02
C LEU A 163 -9.42 -8.42 -16.87
N ARG A 164 -9.73 -8.28 -18.16
CA ARG A 164 -9.85 -9.41 -19.09
C ARG A 164 -8.52 -9.82 -19.72
N ASN A 165 -7.44 -9.12 -19.40
CA ASN A 165 -6.14 -9.45 -19.96
C ASN A 165 -5.72 -10.85 -19.49
N HIS A 166 -5.51 -11.75 -20.44
CA HIS A 166 -5.07 -13.10 -20.16
C HIS A 166 -3.62 -13.08 -19.74
N TYR A 167 -3.23 -13.98 -18.83
CA TYR A 167 -1.82 -14.24 -18.57
C TYR A 167 -1.12 -14.65 -19.89
N PRO A 168 0.12 -14.21 -20.17
CA PRO A 168 0.70 -14.25 -21.52
C PRO A 168 0.73 -15.65 -22.12
N GLU A 169 0.36 -15.70 -23.41
CA GLU A 169 0.85 -16.69 -24.36
C GLU A 169 1.86 -16.02 -25.31
N ARG A 170 2.60 -16.80 -26.11
CA ARG A 170 3.60 -16.26 -27.04
C ARG A 170 2.93 -15.35 -28.10
N PRO A 171 3.57 -14.25 -28.55
CA PRO A 171 4.92 -13.76 -28.22
C PRO A 171 4.96 -12.83 -26.98
N LEU A 172 5.79 -13.20 -25.99
CA LEU A 172 5.84 -12.53 -24.67
C LEU A 172 6.17 -11.03 -24.74
N ARG A 173 7.11 -10.60 -25.59
CA ARG A 173 7.50 -9.18 -25.67
C ARG A 173 6.32 -8.26 -26.02
N GLN A 174 5.53 -8.65 -27.02
CA GLN A 174 4.37 -7.88 -27.46
C GLN A 174 3.28 -7.88 -26.39
N TRP A 175 3.08 -9.02 -25.73
CA TRP A 175 2.14 -9.11 -24.61
C TRP A 175 2.56 -8.18 -23.45
N LEU A 176 3.83 -8.20 -23.04
CA LEU A 176 4.36 -7.32 -21.99
C LEU A 176 4.18 -5.83 -22.34
N GLN A 177 4.40 -5.47 -23.60
CA GLN A 177 4.18 -4.11 -24.08
C GLN A 177 2.70 -3.69 -23.98
N ASN A 178 1.79 -4.58 -24.38
CA ASN A 178 0.35 -4.35 -24.26
C ASN A 178 -0.10 -4.25 -22.80
N PHE A 179 0.44 -5.12 -21.94
CA PHE A 179 0.19 -5.10 -20.49
C PHE A 179 0.64 -3.79 -19.86
N SER A 180 1.89 -3.36 -20.10
CA SER A 180 2.45 -2.09 -19.61
C SER A 180 1.61 -0.90 -20.08
N THR A 181 1.27 -0.87 -21.39
CA THR A 181 0.38 0.17 -21.94
C THR A 181 -1.00 0.19 -21.27
N GLY A 182 -1.58 -0.99 -21.02
CA GLY A 182 -2.86 -1.13 -20.33
C GLY A 182 -2.79 -0.65 -18.87
N LEU A 183 -1.75 -1.07 -18.15
CA LEU A 183 -1.47 -0.68 -16.77
C LEU A 183 -1.32 0.84 -16.64
N GLN A 184 -0.56 1.47 -17.54
CA GLN A 184 -0.42 2.92 -17.58
C GLN A 184 -1.76 3.61 -17.82
N ARG A 185 -2.54 3.15 -18.83
CA ARG A 185 -3.84 3.75 -19.16
C ARG A 185 -4.82 3.73 -18.01
N ILE A 186 -4.97 2.60 -17.32
CA ILE A 186 -5.91 2.51 -16.19
C ILE A 186 -5.46 3.43 -15.05
N ARG A 187 -4.16 3.55 -14.79
CA ARG A 187 -3.61 4.41 -13.74
C ARG A 187 -3.73 5.89 -14.07
N GLU A 188 -3.75 6.27 -15.33
CA GLU A 188 -3.90 7.66 -15.75
C GLU A 188 -5.37 8.09 -15.83
N ARG A 189 -6.24 7.17 -16.25
CA ARG A 189 -7.63 7.48 -16.59
C ARG A 189 -8.59 7.22 -15.45
N GLU A 190 -8.43 6.15 -14.67
CA GLU A 190 -9.37 5.84 -13.59
C GLU A 190 -8.96 6.58 -12.31
N PRO A 191 -9.76 7.56 -11.83
CA PRO A 191 -9.46 8.35 -10.64
C PRO A 191 -9.16 7.50 -9.41
N TRP A 192 -9.87 6.39 -9.23
CA TRP A 192 -9.64 5.48 -8.12
C TRP A 192 -8.23 4.88 -8.10
N LEU A 193 -7.59 4.71 -9.26
CA LEU A 193 -6.20 4.24 -9.35
C LEU A 193 -5.17 5.37 -9.17
N THR A 194 -5.61 6.62 -9.01
CA THR A 194 -4.72 7.78 -8.84
C THR A 194 -4.66 8.32 -7.43
N SER A 195 -5.68 8.14 -6.58
CA SER A 195 -5.70 8.75 -5.24
C SER A 195 -4.79 8.01 -4.25
N ILE A 196 -4.15 8.73 -3.32
CA ILE A 196 -3.37 8.08 -2.25
C ILE A 196 -4.27 7.35 -1.25
N TRP A 197 -5.45 7.90 -0.96
CA TRP A 197 -6.42 7.29 -0.05
C TRP A 197 -6.91 5.94 -0.56
N THR A 198 -7.07 5.82 -1.88
CA THR A 198 -7.54 4.59 -2.50
C THR A 198 -6.48 3.49 -2.55
N LEU A 199 -5.19 3.82 -2.33
CA LEU A 199 -4.16 2.79 -2.18
C LEU A 199 -4.37 1.98 -0.90
N GLN A 200 -4.73 2.64 0.20
CA GLN A 200 -5.12 1.97 1.43
C GLN A 200 -6.42 1.20 1.25
N GLU A 201 -7.41 1.80 0.60
CA GLU A 201 -8.67 1.13 0.31
C GLU A 201 -8.43 -0.13 -0.51
N GLY A 202 -7.53 -0.12 -1.49
CA GLY A 202 -7.19 -1.30 -2.27
C GLY A 202 -6.70 -2.49 -1.43
N VAL A 203 -5.97 -2.21 -0.34
CA VAL A 203 -5.52 -3.23 0.63
C VAL A 203 -6.65 -3.65 1.56
N LEU A 204 -7.35 -2.70 2.18
CA LEU A 204 -8.39 -2.98 3.18
C LEU A 204 -9.67 -3.58 2.58
N LEU A 205 -9.92 -3.31 1.29
CA LEU A 205 -11.12 -3.62 0.54
C LEU A 205 -10.81 -4.50 -0.67
N ASN A 206 -9.77 -5.35 -0.57
CA ASN A 206 -9.31 -6.24 -1.63
C ASN A 206 -10.42 -7.17 -2.19
N HIS A 207 -11.40 -7.54 -1.37
CA HIS A 207 -12.56 -8.34 -1.80
C HIS A 207 -13.80 -7.52 -2.19
N SER A 208 -13.71 -6.19 -2.20
CA SER A 208 -14.81 -5.34 -2.64
C SER A 208 -15.04 -5.48 -4.13
N ARG A 209 -16.31 -5.62 -4.51
CA ARG A 209 -16.72 -5.60 -5.90
C ARG A 209 -16.47 -4.24 -6.56
N LEU A 210 -16.10 -4.29 -7.82
CA LEU A 210 -15.96 -3.14 -8.70
C LEU A 210 -17.30 -2.87 -9.38
N VAL A 211 -17.78 -1.62 -9.26
CA VAL A 211 -18.93 -1.13 -10.02
C VAL A 211 -18.52 0.04 -10.89
N ASP A 212 -19.13 0.16 -12.07
CA ASP A 212 -18.85 1.26 -12.98
C ASP A 212 -19.55 2.56 -12.57
N ARG A 213 -19.42 3.60 -13.39
CA ARG A 213 -20.07 4.91 -13.21
C ARG A 213 -21.56 4.82 -12.90
N HIS A 214 -22.25 3.81 -13.43
CA HIS A 214 -23.69 3.64 -13.30
C HIS A 214 -24.09 2.60 -12.24
N GLY A 215 -23.11 2.03 -11.51
CA GLY A 215 -23.35 1.00 -10.50
C GLY A 215 -23.54 -0.39 -11.09
N ALA A 216 -23.25 -0.57 -12.38
CA ALA A 216 -23.33 -1.87 -13.03
C ALA A 216 -22.11 -2.73 -12.64
N ARG A 217 -22.30 -4.05 -12.72
CA ARG A 217 -21.23 -5.04 -12.54
C ARG A 217 -20.61 -5.38 -13.89
N LEU A 218 -19.35 -5.81 -13.88
CA LEU A 218 -18.69 -6.27 -15.10
C LEU A 218 -19.44 -7.51 -15.64
N PRO A 219 -19.91 -7.51 -16.90
CA PRO A 219 -20.65 -8.63 -17.45
C PRO A 219 -19.75 -9.86 -17.67
N ASP A 220 -20.39 -11.03 -17.65
CA ASP A 220 -19.81 -12.36 -17.93
C ASP A 220 -18.76 -12.88 -16.94
N VAL A 221 -18.50 -12.18 -15.83
CA VAL A 221 -17.57 -12.63 -14.78
C VAL A 221 -17.92 -14.02 -14.20
N PRO A 222 -19.19 -14.36 -13.86
CA PRO A 222 -19.51 -15.69 -13.32
C PRO A 222 -19.15 -16.87 -14.24
N LYS A 223 -18.96 -16.63 -15.54
CA LYS A 223 -18.59 -17.67 -16.51
C LYS A 223 -17.08 -17.81 -16.67
N ASP A 224 -16.31 -16.86 -16.14
CA ASP A 224 -14.88 -16.72 -16.35
C ASP A 224 -14.11 -17.12 -15.09
N LYS A 225 -13.58 -18.35 -15.09
CA LYS A 225 -12.84 -18.95 -13.97
C LYS A 225 -11.54 -18.23 -13.59
N ARG A 226 -11.16 -17.17 -14.32
CA ARG A 226 -9.97 -16.37 -14.04
C ARG A 226 -10.20 -15.34 -12.95
N PHE A 227 -11.45 -14.94 -12.72
CA PHE A 227 -11.80 -14.05 -11.63
C PHE A 227 -11.82 -14.80 -10.31
N HIS A 228 -11.49 -14.09 -9.24
CA HIS A 228 -11.45 -14.64 -7.90
C HIS A 228 -12.84 -15.04 -7.38
N SER A 229 -13.90 -14.42 -7.90
CA SER A 229 -15.29 -14.65 -7.49
C SER A 229 -16.25 -14.52 -8.66
N ASP A 230 -17.55 -14.66 -8.40
CA ASP A 230 -18.61 -14.43 -9.40
C ASP A 230 -18.76 -12.94 -9.80
N GLU A 231 -17.98 -12.05 -9.19
CA GLU A 231 -17.93 -10.63 -9.50
C GLU A 231 -16.47 -10.17 -9.66
N ALA A 232 -16.27 -9.12 -10.46
CA ALA A 232 -14.97 -8.45 -10.53
C ALA A 232 -14.76 -7.67 -9.22
N THR A 233 -13.62 -7.89 -8.59
CA THR A 233 -13.22 -7.33 -7.30
C THR A 233 -11.88 -6.61 -7.39
N VAL A 234 -11.49 -5.90 -6.33
CA VAL A 234 -10.20 -5.21 -6.27
C VAL A 234 -9.02 -6.17 -6.44
N VAL A 235 -9.09 -7.38 -5.84
CA VAL A 235 -8.02 -8.36 -5.97
C VAL A 235 -7.80 -8.77 -7.42
N ASP A 236 -8.84 -8.79 -8.26
CA ASP A 236 -8.71 -9.10 -9.69
C ASP A 236 -7.87 -8.06 -10.45
N LEU A 237 -7.78 -6.81 -9.99
CA LEU A 237 -6.85 -5.82 -10.53
C LEU A 237 -5.38 -6.15 -10.22
N ALA A 238 -5.13 -6.92 -9.15
CA ALA A 238 -3.80 -7.24 -8.65
C ALA A 238 -3.31 -8.64 -9.04
N ILE A 239 -4.18 -9.59 -9.39
CA ILE A 239 -3.81 -10.98 -9.70
C ILE A 239 -2.77 -11.06 -10.83
N VAL A 240 -3.06 -10.47 -11.99
CA VAL A 240 -2.16 -10.53 -13.16
C VAL A 240 -0.85 -9.78 -12.87
N PRO A 241 -0.85 -8.52 -12.36
CA PRO A 241 0.39 -7.86 -11.94
C PRO A 241 1.22 -8.69 -10.96
N ALA A 242 0.60 -9.23 -9.90
CA ALA A 242 1.34 -9.97 -8.87
C ALA A 242 1.93 -11.27 -9.40
N LYS A 243 1.18 -12.03 -10.21
CA LYS A 243 1.72 -13.23 -10.86
C LYS A 243 2.87 -12.88 -11.81
N LEU A 244 2.70 -11.83 -12.61
CA LEU A 244 3.71 -11.37 -13.56
C LEU A 244 4.99 -10.91 -12.86
N ALA A 245 4.86 -10.15 -11.78
CA ALA A 245 5.99 -9.70 -10.98
C ALA A 245 6.77 -10.89 -10.40
N ARG A 246 6.06 -11.90 -9.86
CA ARG A 246 6.69 -13.13 -9.36
C ARG A 246 7.40 -13.92 -10.46
N ASP A 247 6.75 -14.17 -11.59
CA ASP A 247 7.36 -14.95 -12.67
C ASP A 247 8.59 -14.25 -13.28
N ILE A 248 8.54 -12.92 -13.43
CA ILE A 248 9.69 -12.13 -13.85
C ILE A 248 10.80 -12.17 -12.78
N ALA A 249 10.48 -11.93 -11.51
CA ALA A 249 11.46 -11.97 -10.43
C ALA A 249 12.16 -13.33 -10.35
N MET A 250 11.40 -14.43 -10.40
CA MET A 250 11.93 -15.80 -10.42
C MET A 250 12.79 -16.08 -11.66
N ALA A 251 12.43 -15.56 -12.83
CA ALA A 251 13.25 -15.72 -14.05
C ALA A 251 14.55 -14.90 -13.99
N LEU A 252 14.52 -13.71 -13.38
CA LEU A 252 15.71 -12.90 -13.14
C LEU A 252 16.64 -13.54 -12.11
N PHE A 253 16.07 -14.33 -11.19
CA PHE A 253 16.76 -15.07 -10.14
C PHE A 253 17.43 -16.33 -10.69
N THR A 254 18.73 -16.22 -11.02
CA THR A 254 19.47 -17.37 -11.53
C THR A 254 19.82 -18.33 -10.38
N GLY A 255 19.20 -19.52 -10.39
CA GLY A 255 19.71 -20.70 -9.68
C GLY A 255 18.95 -21.22 -8.47
N GLU A 256 17.78 -20.69 -8.10
CA GLU A 256 16.85 -21.38 -7.20
C GLU A 256 15.40 -21.13 -7.65
N GLY A 257 14.55 -22.16 -7.56
CA GLY A 257 13.18 -22.15 -8.07
C GLY A 257 13.03 -22.72 -9.48
N ASN A 258 11.77 -22.90 -9.90
CA ASN A 258 11.40 -23.40 -11.22
C ASN A 258 10.61 -22.30 -11.96
N PRO A 259 11.29 -21.26 -12.47
CA PRO A 259 10.60 -20.16 -13.16
C PRO A 259 9.88 -20.71 -14.38
N ASP A 260 8.77 -20.06 -14.73
CA ASP A 260 8.05 -20.38 -15.95
C ASP A 260 9.02 -20.34 -17.16
N PRO A 261 9.09 -21.42 -17.98
CA PRO A 261 10.02 -21.51 -19.10
C PRO A 261 9.95 -20.32 -20.05
N LEU A 262 8.76 -19.74 -20.26
CA LEU A 262 8.57 -18.58 -21.13
C LEU A 262 9.39 -17.38 -20.64
N PHE A 263 9.35 -17.09 -19.34
CA PHE A 263 10.07 -15.98 -18.74
C PHE A 263 11.57 -16.27 -18.61
N ARG A 264 11.93 -17.50 -18.25
CA ARG A 264 13.34 -17.94 -18.22
C ARG A 264 14.00 -17.76 -19.58
N ASP A 265 13.38 -18.28 -20.63
CA ASP A 265 13.93 -18.20 -21.99
C ASP A 265 13.98 -16.74 -22.46
N PHE A 266 12.97 -15.93 -22.11
CA PHE A 266 12.93 -14.50 -22.45
C PHE A 266 14.08 -13.71 -21.79
N THR A 267 14.28 -13.90 -20.48
CA THR A 267 15.30 -13.18 -19.69
C THR A 267 16.73 -13.68 -19.92
N SER A 268 16.93 -14.79 -20.65
CA SER A 268 18.27 -15.26 -21.05
C SER A 268 18.94 -14.33 -22.07
N VAL A 269 18.14 -13.56 -22.81
CA VAL A 269 18.61 -12.51 -23.74
C VAL A 269 18.78 -11.20 -22.99
N ARG A 270 19.97 -10.59 -23.07
CA ARG A 270 20.36 -9.39 -22.29
C ARG A 270 19.37 -8.23 -22.44
N GLU A 271 18.95 -7.90 -23.65
CA GLU A 271 18.03 -6.79 -23.92
C GLU A 271 16.64 -7.05 -23.34
N ASN A 272 16.19 -8.31 -23.38
CA ASN A 272 14.92 -8.74 -22.79
C ASN A 272 14.99 -8.79 -21.27
N ARG A 273 16.14 -9.14 -20.69
CA ARG A 273 16.37 -9.08 -19.24
C ARG A 273 16.17 -7.66 -18.71
N VAL A 274 16.81 -6.67 -19.33
CA VAL A 274 16.65 -5.26 -18.94
C VAL A 274 15.20 -4.80 -19.09
N TYR A 275 14.54 -5.21 -20.18
CA TYR A 275 13.12 -4.89 -20.38
C TYR A 275 12.23 -5.54 -19.31
N ALA A 276 12.47 -6.80 -18.94
CA ALA A 276 11.74 -7.48 -17.88
C ALA A 276 11.94 -6.79 -16.52
N GLN A 277 13.15 -6.33 -16.21
CA GLN A 277 13.44 -5.54 -15.00
C GLN A 277 12.62 -4.24 -14.97
N GLN A 278 12.48 -3.56 -16.11
CA GLN A 278 11.66 -2.34 -16.22
C GLN A 278 10.19 -2.63 -15.94
N ILE A 279 9.65 -3.69 -16.55
CA ILE A 279 8.25 -4.10 -16.32
C ILE A 279 8.02 -4.49 -14.86
N LEU A 280 8.95 -5.23 -14.25
CA LEU A 280 8.88 -5.59 -12.83
C LEU A 280 8.78 -4.34 -11.96
N CYS A 281 9.65 -3.35 -12.18
CA CYS A 281 9.61 -2.09 -11.46
C CYS A 281 8.30 -1.32 -11.71
N GLU A 282 7.80 -1.29 -12.94
CA GLU A 282 6.53 -0.64 -13.28
C GLU A 282 5.36 -1.25 -12.50
N ILE A 283 5.32 -2.59 -12.40
CA ILE A 283 4.31 -3.32 -11.64
C ILE A 283 4.41 -2.97 -10.15
N ILE A 284 5.59 -3.06 -9.55
CA ILE A 284 5.80 -2.72 -8.13
C ILE A 284 5.35 -1.28 -7.85
N ARG A 285 5.77 -0.34 -8.72
CA ARG A 285 5.46 1.08 -8.60
C ARG A 285 4.01 1.41 -8.89
N SER A 286 3.24 0.51 -9.50
CA SER A 286 1.84 0.75 -9.88
C SER A 286 0.88 0.87 -8.69
N GLY A 287 1.28 0.32 -7.52
CA GLY A 287 0.38 0.17 -6.38
C GLY A 287 -0.75 -0.84 -6.62
N LEU A 288 -0.62 -1.71 -7.62
CA LEU A 288 -1.46 -2.91 -7.86
C LEU A 288 -0.70 -4.20 -7.55
N PHE A 289 0.45 -4.09 -6.88
CA PHE A 289 1.18 -5.20 -6.28
C PHE A 289 1.04 -5.06 -4.76
N GLY A 290 0.69 -6.14 -4.05
CA GLY A 290 0.57 -6.11 -2.59
C GLY A 290 -0.83 -5.99 -1.98
N TYR A 291 -1.91 -6.20 -2.74
CA TYR A 291 -3.27 -6.31 -2.19
C TYR A 291 -3.49 -7.67 -1.53
N TYR A 292 -2.78 -7.90 -0.43
CA TYR A 292 -2.82 -9.12 0.36
C TYR A 292 -3.46 -8.86 1.73
N ASP A 293 -3.98 -9.91 2.35
CA ASP A 293 -4.53 -9.83 3.71
C ASP A 293 -3.48 -9.44 4.76
N ASN A 294 -2.20 -9.76 4.48
CA ASN A 294 -1.06 -9.37 5.30
C ASN A 294 -0.27 -8.25 4.60
N PRO A 295 -0.13 -7.06 5.22
CA PRO A 295 0.59 -5.95 4.63
C PRO A 295 2.08 -6.28 4.39
N VAL A 296 2.54 -6.05 3.16
CA VAL A 296 3.94 -6.10 2.76
C VAL A 296 4.45 -4.65 2.66
N PRO A 297 5.13 -4.12 3.68
CA PRO A 297 5.27 -2.67 3.86
C PRO A 297 6.04 -2.02 2.72
N LEU A 298 7.16 -2.60 2.30
CA LEU A 298 7.98 -2.03 1.22
C LEU A 298 7.24 -2.05 -0.12
N THR A 299 6.39 -3.05 -0.37
CA THR A 299 5.54 -3.13 -1.56
C THR A 299 4.49 -2.01 -1.59
N ILE A 300 3.75 -1.83 -0.48
CA ILE A 300 2.74 -0.76 -0.37
C ILE A 300 3.42 0.61 -0.52
N LEU A 301 4.56 0.81 0.14
CA LEU A 301 5.32 2.06 0.08
C LEU A 301 5.88 2.32 -1.33
N ALA A 302 6.41 1.30 -2.03
CA ALA A 302 6.89 1.47 -3.40
C ALA A 302 5.76 1.89 -4.36
N GLY A 303 4.55 1.36 -4.13
CA GLY A 303 3.32 1.72 -4.85
C GLY A 303 2.82 3.14 -4.58
N LYS A 304 3.18 3.75 -3.44
CA LYS A 304 2.80 5.13 -3.07
C LYS A 304 3.09 6.14 -4.17
N GLY A 305 4.23 6.01 -4.85
CA GLY A 305 4.67 6.93 -5.89
C GLY A 305 3.75 6.98 -7.13
N SER A 306 2.86 6.00 -7.31
CA SER A 306 1.83 6.05 -8.36
C SER A 306 0.66 6.97 -8.04
N ARG A 307 0.55 7.42 -6.79
CA ARG A 307 -0.64 8.08 -6.27
C ARG A 307 -0.44 9.58 -6.13
N ARG A 308 -1.54 10.30 -6.19
CA ARG A 308 -1.66 11.75 -6.14
C ARG A 308 -2.25 12.16 -4.80
N TYR A 309 -1.82 13.33 -4.37
CA TYR A 309 -2.29 14.04 -3.18
C TYR A 309 -2.16 15.54 -3.45
N ASP A 310 -2.98 16.35 -2.78
CA ASP A 310 -3.21 17.75 -3.14
C ASP A 310 -1.92 18.61 -3.22
N LYS A 311 -0.98 18.39 -2.29
CA LYS A 311 0.28 19.15 -2.21
C LYS A 311 1.42 18.28 -1.66
N ALA A 312 2.65 18.51 -2.13
CA ALA A 312 3.86 17.85 -1.61
C ALA A 312 4.10 18.06 -0.12
N THR A 313 3.54 19.12 0.46
CA THR A 313 3.63 19.43 1.88
C THR A 313 2.47 18.86 2.71
N ASN A 314 1.52 18.15 2.10
CA ASN A 314 0.37 17.58 2.80
C ASN A 314 0.79 16.27 3.50
N PRO A 315 0.62 16.15 4.83
CA PRO A 315 0.94 14.93 5.56
C PRO A 315 0.05 13.73 5.22
N ASP A 316 -1.04 13.90 4.46
CA ASP A 316 -1.88 12.81 3.93
C ASP A 316 -1.08 11.75 3.17
N GLN A 317 0.06 12.12 2.57
CA GLN A 317 0.94 11.15 1.91
C GLN A 317 1.50 10.07 2.85
N TYR A 318 1.32 10.22 4.17
CA TYR A 318 1.67 9.25 5.21
C TYR A 318 0.41 8.75 5.92
N TRP A 319 -0.48 9.67 6.30
CA TRP A 319 -1.68 9.32 7.07
C TRP A 319 -2.66 8.44 6.30
N ALA A 320 -2.76 8.63 4.98
CA ALA A 320 -3.59 7.80 4.11
C ALA A 320 -3.13 6.34 4.02
N LEU A 321 -1.94 5.98 4.53
CA LEU A 321 -1.39 4.62 4.48
C LEU A 321 -1.39 3.91 5.84
N ILE A 322 -1.78 4.60 6.92
CA ILE A 322 -1.77 4.04 8.28
C ILE A 322 -2.60 2.75 8.35
N GLY A 323 -3.79 2.73 7.74
CA GLY A 323 -4.68 1.57 7.74
C GLY A 323 -4.17 0.44 6.86
N ALA A 324 -3.62 0.74 5.69
CA ALA A 324 -3.03 -0.24 4.77
C ALA A 324 -1.89 -1.01 5.42
N LEU A 325 -1.14 -0.31 6.28
CA LEU A 325 0.00 -0.81 7.02
C LEU A 325 -0.37 -1.17 8.47
N ASP A 326 -1.65 -1.06 8.84
CA ASP A 326 -2.21 -1.33 10.18
C ASP A 326 -1.31 -0.74 11.31
N LEU A 327 -0.88 0.50 11.13
CA LEU A 327 0.01 1.21 12.06
C LEU A 327 -0.77 1.77 13.25
N LYS A 328 -0.17 1.71 14.44
CA LYS A 328 -0.71 2.31 15.67
C LYS A 328 -0.23 3.76 15.84
N VAL A 329 -0.37 4.56 14.78
CA VAL A 329 0.00 5.98 14.75
C VAL A 329 -1.27 6.80 14.54
N ALA A 330 -1.48 7.83 15.35
CA ALA A 330 -2.59 8.75 15.16
C ALA A 330 -2.20 9.84 14.16
N PRO A 331 -3.04 10.17 13.15
CA PRO A 331 -2.83 11.32 12.29
C PRO A 331 -2.70 12.61 13.11
N ASN A 332 -1.73 13.45 12.76
CA ASN A 332 -1.59 14.79 13.35
C ASN A 332 -1.27 15.80 12.24
N TYR A 333 -2.27 16.64 11.94
CA TYR A 333 -2.22 17.63 10.87
C TYR A 333 -1.51 18.94 11.27
N ASN A 334 -1.11 19.08 12.54
CA ASN A 334 -0.33 20.22 13.02
C ASN A 334 1.18 20.02 12.82
N LEU A 335 1.61 18.82 12.39
CA LEU A 335 3.01 18.52 12.15
C LEU A 335 3.48 19.09 10.80
N THR A 336 4.75 19.51 10.76
CA THR A 336 5.44 19.71 9.49
C THR A 336 5.54 18.40 8.73
N ILE A 337 5.71 18.47 7.41
CA ILE A 337 5.78 17.25 6.60
C ILE A 337 6.93 16.34 7.02
N GLN A 338 8.06 16.93 7.41
CA GLN A 338 9.21 16.20 7.95
C GLN A 338 8.83 15.44 9.24
N LYS A 339 8.15 16.10 10.19
CA LYS A 339 7.74 15.45 11.44
C LYS A 339 6.67 14.39 11.23
N ALA A 340 5.75 14.60 10.29
CA ALA A 340 4.78 13.57 9.89
C ALA A 340 5.50 12.33 9.32
N ARG A 341 6.48 12.53 8.43
CA ARG A 341 7.32 11.46 7.87
C ARG A 341 8.08 10.69 8.95
N GLU A 342 8.73 11.39 9.87
CA GLU A 342 9.50 10.79 10.97
C GLU A 342 8.59 9.96 11.89
N ASN A 343 7.43 10.49 12.25
CA ASN A 343 6.46 9.77 13.09
C ASN A 343 5.91 8.53 12.38
N PHE A 344 5.60 8.64 11.09
CA PHE A 344 5.16 7.52 10.28
C PHE A 344 6.24 6.44 10.14
N PHE A 345 7.49 6.85 9.87
CA PHE A 345 8.64 5.96 9.81
C PHE A 345 8.89 5.25 11.14
N LYS A 346 8.77 5.95 12.27
CA LYS A 346 8.89 5.34 13.59
C LYS A 346 7.84 4.24 13.79
N GLY A 347 6.58 4.51 13.46
CA GLY A 347 5.51 3.50 13.52
C GLY A 347 5.76 2.31 12.60
N LEU A 348 6.26 2.56 11.39
CA LEU A 348 6.72 1.51 10.48
C LEU A 348 7.81 0.64 11.13
N LEU A 349 8.86 1.26 11.66
CA LEU A 349 10.00 0.55 12.24
C LEU A 349 9.58 -0.29 13.44
N GLU A 350 8.80 0.29 14.36
CA GLU A 350 8.27 -0.40 15.53
C GLU A 350 7.47 -1.65 15.16
N LYS A 351 6.66 -1.58 14.09
CA LYS A 351 5.82 -2.70 13.66
C LYS A 351 6.57 -3.74 12.82
N TYR A 352 7.28 -3.30 11.79
CA TYR A 352 7.77 -4.17 10.73
C TYR A 352 9.23 -4.59 10.88
N GLN A 353 10.00 -3.88 11.73
CA GLN A 353 11.39 -4.24 12.08
C GLN A 353 12.21 -4.60 10.83
N TRP A 354 12.79 -5.81 10.79
CA TRP A 354 13.66 -6.31 9.73
C TRP A 354 13.03 -6.36 8.35
N ASN A 355 11.70 -6.43 8.25
CA ASN A 355 11.01 -6.40 6.95
C ASN A 355 11.26 -5.09 6.20
N LEU A 356 11.56 -3.98 6.90
CA LEU A 356 11.92 -2.71 6.27
C LEU A 356 13.34 -2.69 5.69
N LEU A 357 14.18 -3.66 6.05
CA LEU A 357 15.56 -3.80 5.57
C LEU A 357 15.71 -4.92 4.54
N LEU A 358 14.60 -5.54 4.10
CA LEU A 358 14.56 -6.49 2.98
C LEU A 358 14.63 -5.74 1.64
N ALA A 359 15.73 -5.01 1.48
CA ALA A 359 15.99 -4.06 0.42
C ALA A 359 17.30 -4.37 -0.29
N PRO A 360 17.41 -4.06 -1.60
CA PRO A 360 18.65 -4.21 -2.34
C PRO A 360 19.68 -3.16 -1.92
N SER A 361 20.91 -3.27 -2.44
CA SER A 361 21.86 -2.15 -2.42
C SER A 361 21.25 -0.96 -3.15
N LEU A 362 21.33 0.22 -2.54
CA LEU A 362 20.66 1.42 -3.05
C LEU A 362 21.60 2.26 -3.94
N PRO A 363 21.06 2.93 -4.98
CA PRO A 363 21.84 3.87 -5.78
C PRO A 363 22.20 5.11 -4.94
N LEU A 364 23.31 5.76 -5.32
CA LEU A 364 23.93 6.82 -4.51
C LEU A 364 23.01 8.02 -4.25
N ASP A 365 22.11 8.35 -5.17
CA ASP A 365 21.18 9.48 -5.01
C ASP A 365 20.07 9.18 -3.98
N ILE A 366 19.69 7.91 -3.83
CA ILE A 366 18.76 7.47 -2.78
C ILE A 366 19.50 7.34 -1.46
N SER A 367 20.72 6.79 -1.45
CA SER A 367 21.50 6.57 -0.23
C SER A 367 21.94 7.85 0.48
N ARG A 368 21.93 9.00 -0.22
CA ARG A 368 22.20 10.33 0.36
C ARG A 368 21.06 10.86 1.24
N ARG A 369 19.88 10.26 1.18
CA ARG A 369 18.70 10.66 1.96
C ARG A 369 18.74 10.00 3.34
N GLY A 370 17.92 10.50 4.26
CA GLY A 370 17.75 9.86 5.57
C GLY A 370 16.85 8.62 5.50
N TRP A 371 16.99 7.69 6.45
CA TRP A 371 16.15 6.49 6.55
C TRP A 371 14.63 6.77 6.47
N PRO A 372 14.08 7.78 7.20
CA PRO A 372 12.67 8.12 7.08
C PRO A 372 12.25 8.45 5.65
N GLU A 373 13.08 9.20 4.91
CA GLU A 373 12.78 9.57 3.53
C GLU A 373 12.87 8.36 2.60
N VAL A 374 13.94 7.58 2.68
CA VAL A 374 14.13 6.39 1.83
C VAL A 374 12.98 5.40 1.98
N ILE A 375 12.54 5.14 3.22
CA ILE A 375 11.51 4.13 3.49
C ILE A 375 10.11 4.73 3.34
N ALA A 376 9.76 5.82 4.04
CA ALA A 376 8.39 6.34 4.07
C ALA A 376 7.92 6.97 2.75
N ASP A 377 8.85 7.44 1.91
CA ASP A 377 8.53 7.93 0.57
C ASP A 377 8.63 6.82 -0.49
N GLY A 378 8.91 5.57 -0.06
CA GLY A 378 8.85 4.40 -0.92
C GLY A 378 9.96 4.36 -1.96
N HIS A 379 11.15 4.87 -1.66
CA HIS A 379 12.25 4.86 -2.64
C HIS A 379 12.82 3.45 -2.86
N ILE A 380 12.64 2.54 -1.91
CA ILE A 380 13.10 1.15 -1.96
C ILE A 380 12.20 0.30 -2.87
N LEU A 381 12.81 -0.51 -3.72
CA LEU A 381 12.13 -1.65 -4.36
C LEU A 381 12.18 -2.88 -3.44
N PRO A 382 11.03 -3.49 -3.12
CA PRO A 382 10.93 -4.59 -2.17
C PRO A 382 11.63 -5.84 -2.68
N LEU A 383 12.23 -6.63 -1.78
CA LEU A 383 12.73 -7.97 -2.11
C LEU A 383 11.92 -9.09 -1.46
N ASP A 384 11.14 -8.79 -0.42
CA ASP A 384 10.40 -9.76 0.40
C ASP A 384 9.47 -10.66 -0.43
N ASP A 385 8.33 -10.15 -0.90
CA ASP A 385 7.32 -10.97 -1.59
C ASP A 385 7.73 -11.42 -3.01
N LEU A 386 8.83 -10.86 -3.53
CA LEU A 386 9.30 -11.11 -4.90
C LEU A 386 10.38 -12.18 -4.98
N PHE A 387 11.37 -12.12 -4.08
CA PHE A 387 12.54 -12.98 -4.13
C PHE A 387 12.64 -13.90 -2.91
N PHE A 388 11.91 -13.60 -1.83
CA PHE A 388 12.13 -14.23 -0.53
C PHE A 388 10.88 -15.00 -0.07
N ILE A 389 10.99 -16.33 -0.01
CA ILE A 389 9.98 -17.19 0.64
C ILE A 389 10.43 -17.57 2.07
N SER A 390 11.64 -17.18 2.47
CA SER A 390 12.24 -17.66 3.73
C SER A 390 11.82 -16.85 4.95
N GLU A 391 11.53 -17.58 6.02
CA GLU A 391 11.29 -17.04 7.35
C GLU A 391 12.58 -16.39 7.90
N LEU A 392 12.41 -15.22 8.52
CA LEU A 392 13.48 -14.58 9.27
C LEU A 392 13.93 -15.50 10.41
N VAL A 393 15.22 -15.44 10.76
CA VAL A 393 15.72 -16.20 11.91
C VAL A 393 15.08 -15.69 13.21
N ASP A 394 14.82 -16.62 14.12
CA ASP A 394 14.29 -16.28 15.43
C ASP A 394 15.24 -15.35 16.20
N ARG A 395 14.65 -14.47 17.02
CA ARG A 395 15.37 -13.61 17.98
C ARG A 395 16.40 -12.67 17.33
N LEU A 396 16.11 -12.17 16.13
CA LEU A 396 16.88 -11.06 15.58
C LEU A 396 16.91 -9.87 16.56
N PRO A 397 18.05 -9.16 16.68
CA PRO A 397 18.14 -8.02 17.56
C PRO A 397 17.10 -6.94 17.16
N PRO A 398 16.47 -6.26 18.13
CA PRO A 398 15.46 -5.26 17.80
C PRO A 398 16.10 -4.07 17.08
N LEU A 399 15.31 -3.44 16.21
CA LEU A 399 15.65 -2.20 15.53
C LEU A 399 15.03 -1.01 16.27
N SER A 400 15.80 0.05 16.42
CA SER A 400 15.31 1.35 16.89
C SER A 400 15.91 2.48 16.05
N TRP A 401 15.40 3.70 16.22
CA TRP A 401 15.87 4.87 15.49
C TRP A 401 15.93 6.07 16.44
N THR A 402 17.02 6.83 16.37
CA THR A 402 17.33 7.87 17.37
C THR A 402 16.82 9.25 17.01
N GLY A 403 16.29 9.45 15.80
CA GLY A 403 15.65 10.71 15.41
C GLY A 403 16.55 11.94 15.46
N THR A 404 17.36 12.15 14.42
CA THR A 404 18.11 13.41 14.24
C THR A 404 17.49 14.24 13.13
N GLU A 405 17.72 15.56 13.13
CA GLU A 405 17.25 16.48 12.08
C GLU A 405 17.72 16.07 10.67
N THR A 406 18.83 15.31 10.60
CA THR A 406 19.43 14.76 9.37
C THR A 406 18.94 13.35 9.02
N GLY A 407 17.92 12.83 9.72
CA GLY A 407 17.29 11.54 9.43
C GLY A 407 17.88 10.32 10.14
N GLY A 408 18.89 10.47 11.01
CA GLY A 408 19.40 9.52 12.01
C GLY A 408 19.77 8.08 11.55
N PRO A 409 20.72 7.39 12.19
CA PRO A 409 20.96 5.98 11.91
C PRO A 409 19.87 5.07 12.50
N ILE A 410 19.71 3.87 11.93
CA ILE A 410 18.99 2.77 12.58
C ILE A 410 19.96 2.12 13.58
N ILE A 411 19.49 1.83 14.78
CA ILE A 411 20.25 1.11 15.80
C ILE A 411 19.78 -0.34 15.82
N ILE A 412 20.72 -1.26 15.65
CA ILE A 412 20.51 -2.71 15.80
C ILE A 412 20.97 -3.11 17.20
N GLY A 413 20.08 -3.74 17.96
CA GLY A 413 20.31 -4.11 19.35
C GLY A 413 19.64 -3.15 20.33
N GLY A 414 19.17 -3.69 21.46
CA GLY A 414 18.42 -2.94 22.48
C GLY A 414 19.30 -2.39 23.60
N ALA A 415 18.72 -1.52 24.44
CA ALA A 415 19.39 -0.92 25.59
C ALA A 415 19.94 -1.95 26.61
N GLY A 416 19.40 -3.17 26.61
CA GLY A 416 19.84 -4.26 27.50
C GLY A 416 21.17 -4.92 27.13
N GLY A 417 21.80 -4.53 26.00
CA GLY A 417 23.14 -5.00 25.64
C GLY A 417 23.24 -6.48 25.27
N THR A 418 22.12 -7.15 25.00
CA THR A 418 22.12 -8.57 24.56
C THR A 418 22.98 -8.72 23.33
N GLN A 419 23.98 -9.60 23.43
CA GLN A 419 24.89 -9.85 22.32
C GLN A 419 24.21 -10.68 21.22
N PHE A 420 24.50 -10.32 19.98
CA PHE A 420 24.13 -11.06 18.78
C PHE A 420 25.37 -11.28 17.91
N LYS A 421 25.27 -12.24 16.98
CA LYS A 421 26.40 -12.64 16.13
C LYS A 421 26.32 -11.94 14.78
N ALA A 422 27.39 -11.26 14.41
CA ALA A 422 27.71 -10.96 13.02
C ALA A 422 28.96 -11.75 12.62
N PHE A 423 29.33 -11.69 11.35
CA PHE A 423 30.54 -12.36 10.89
C PHE A 423 31.23 -11.64 9.74
N ARG A 424 32.53 -11.89 9.63
CA ARG A 424 33.35 -11.50 8.49
C ARG A 424 33.79 -12.76 7.74
N LEU A 425 34.04 -12.64 6.45
CA LEU A 425 34.55 -13.74 5.64
C LEU A 425 36.07 -13.84 5.79
N LYS A 426 36.59 -15.05 5.99
CA LYS A 426 38.03 -15.36 5.96
C LYS A 426 38.49 -15.76 4.56
N LYS A 427 37.59 -16.35 3.77
CA LYS A 427 37.80 -16.77 2.38
C LYS A 427 36.63 -16.34 1.53
N THR A 428 36.87 -16.28 0.22
CA THR A 428 35.81 -16.09 -0.77
C THR A 428 34.85 -17.28 -0.73
N GLY A 429 33.57 -17.02 -1.02
CA GLY A 429 32.57 -18.06 -1.24
C GLY A 429 31.55 -17.61 -2.27
N HIS A 430 30.47 -18.38 -2.45
CA HIS A 430 29.43 -18.00 -3.39
C HIS A 430 28.57 -16.88 -2.82
N PHE A 431 28.24 -15.93 -3.67
CA PHE A 431 27.59 -14.70 -3.26
C PHE A 431 26.59 -14.22 -4.30
N ARG A 432 25.43 -13.78 -3.84
CA ARG A 432 24.43 -13.12 -4.67
C ARG A 432 24.07 -11.78 -4.04
N ARG A 433 24.09 -10.71 -4.83
CA ARG A 433 23.68 -9.37 -4.40
C ARG A 433 22.50 -8.88 -5.20
N TYR A 434 21.59 -8.21 -4.51
CA TYR A 434 20.45 -7.52 -5.09
C TYR A 434 20.79 -6.04 -5.18
N ILE A 435 20.61 -5.43 -6.35
CA ILE A 435 20.95 -4.04 -6.59
C ILE A 435 19.75 -3.31 -7.17
N GLN A 436 19.40 -2.19 -6.56
CA GLN A 436 18.55 -1.20 -7.20
C GLN A 436 19.43 -0.23 -7.97
N ALA A 437 19.25 -0.22 -9.29
CA ALA A 437 19.97 0.66 -10.21
C ALA A 437 19.01 1.59 -10.92
N ARG A 438 19.54 2.55 -11.69
CA ARG A 438 18.76 3.32 -12.66
C ARG A 438 19.30 3.11 -14.06
N ASN A 439 18.39 2.98 -15.03
CA ASN A 439 18.78 3.00 -16.43
C ASN A 439 19.16 4.42 -16.89
N LYS A 440 19.58 4.57 -18.15
CA LYS A 440 19.98 5.87 -18.73
C LYS A 440 18.85 6.91 -18.72
N GLN A 441 17.59 6.46 -18.66
CA GLN A 441 16.39 7.27 -18.60
C GLN A 441 15.97 7.61 -17.16
N GLY A 442 16.76 7.20 -16.15
CA GLY A 442 16.48 7.45 -14.74
C GLY A 442 15.40 6.54 -14.14
N GLN A 443 14.96 5.50 -14.85
CA GLN A 443 13.98 4.54 -14.34
C GLN A 443 14.68 3.52 -13.44
N ASP A 444 14.07 3.22 -12.30
CA ASP A 444 14.60 2.22 -11.38
C ASP A 444 14.55 0.81 -11.99
N LEU A 445 15.55 -0.01 -11.66
CA LEU A 445 15.67 -1.42 -12.01
C LEU A 445 16.09 -2.19 -10.76
N VAL A 446 15.59 -3.43 -10.59
CA VAL A 446 16.23 -4.39 -9.69
C VAL A 446 17.03 -5.37 -10.52
N ASP A 447 18.31 -5.52 -10.21
CA ASP A 447 19.15 -6.57 -10.76
C ASP A 447 19.64 -7.51 -9.66
N VAL A 448 19.87 -8.75 -10.06
CA VAL A 448 20.42 -9.80 -9.22
C VAL A 448 21.78 -10.14 -9.80
N LEU A 449 22.83 -9.67 -9.14
CA LEU A 449 24.19 -10.09 -9.47
C LEU A 449 24.37 -11.51 -8.94
N GLY A 450 24.50 -12.44 -9.90
CA GLY A 450 24.41 -13.87 -9.67
C GLY A 450 25.57 -14.46 -8.83
N PRO A 451 25.48 -15.77 -8.51
CA PRO A 451 26.38 -16.53 -7.64
C PRO A 451 27.85 -16.64 -8.12
N ALA A 452 28.20 -15.97 -9.22
CA ALA A 452 29.46 -16.11 -9.95
C ALA A 452 30.51 -15.07 -9.55
N THR A 453 30.18 -14.12 -8.68
CA THR A 453 31.18 -13.23 -8.08
C THR A 453 31.62 -13.81 -6.76
N GLU A 454 32.92 -14.03 -6.59
CA GLU A 454 33.51 -14.28 -5.28
C GLU A 454 33.08 -13.15 -4.33
N ALA A 455 32.50 -13.51 -3.18
CA ALA A 455 32.25 -12.52 -2.13
C ALA A 455 33.58 -11.79 -1.84
N PRO A 456 33.67 -10.45 -1.96
CA PRO A 456 34.90 -9.77 -1.60
C PRO A 456 35.21 -10.06 -0.13
N ILE A 457 36.44 -10.50 0.16
CA ILE A 457 36.97 -10.66 1.53
C ILE A 457 37.11 -9.28 2.21
N GLU A 458 37.05 -8.20 1.44
CA GLU A 458 37.17 -6.81 1.91
C GLU A 458 36.08 -6.39 2.92
N ASP A 459 36.36 -5.30 3.66
CA ASP A 459 35.75 -4.74 4.89
C ASP A 459 34.20 -4.72 4.99
N ALA A 460 33.60 -5.91 4.90
CA ALA A 460 32.19 -6.16 5.05
C ALA A 460 31.94 -7.03 6.27
N THR A 461 30.92 -6.64 7.04
CA THR A 461 30.37 -7.41 8.16
C THR A 461 28.96 -7.82 7.80
N TYR A 462 28.64 -9.09 8.03
CA TYR A 462 27.38 -9.70 7.63
C TYR A 462 26.56 -10.05 8.86
N LEU A 463 25.30 -9.63 8.86
CA LEU A 463 24.33 -10.02 9.87
C LEU A 463 23.34 -11.02 9.27
N HIS A 464 23.34 -12.26 9.77
CA HIS A 464 22.45 -13.32 9.30
C HIS A 464 21.01 -13.03 9.70
N ILE A 465 20.12 -12.93 8.71
CA ILE A 465 18.70 -12.60 8.92
C ILE A 465 17.73 -13.69 8.50
N ALA A 466 18.11 -14.61 7.60
CA ALA A 466 17.28 -15.74 7.22
C ALA A 466 18.13 -16.91 6.72
N LYS A 467 17.65 -18.15 6.90
CA LYS A 467 18.29 -19.34 6.36
C LYS A 467 18.02 -19.46 4.86
N LEU A 468 18.98 -19.99 4.11
CA LEU A 468 18.83 -20.34 2.71
C LEU A 468 19.12 -21.83 2.50
N GLN A 469 18.63 -22.36 1.37
CA GLN A 469 18.95 -23.73 1.00
C GLN A 469 20.46 -23.87 0.75
N PRO A 470 21.06 -25.00 1.14
CA PRO A 470 22.45 -25.27 0.81
C PRO A 470 22.67 -25.29 -0.71
N LYS A 471 23.85 -24.87 -1.15
CA LYS A 471 24.25 -24.89 -2.55
C LYS A 471 25.65 -25.45 -2.69
N SER A 472 25.82 -26.44 -3.57
CA SER A 472 27.09 -27.13 -3.77
C SER A 472 27.70 -27.67 -2.45
N GLY A 473 26.86 -28.14 -1.53
CA GLY A 473 27.28 -28.62 -0.21
C GLY A 473 27.60 -27.54 0.83
N LEU A 474 27.57 -26.26 0.46
CA LEU A 474 27.82 -25.15 1.38
C LEU A 474 26.51 -24.64 2.01
N PRO A 475 26.49 -24.34 3.33
CA PRO A 475 25.31 -23.81 3.99
C PRO A 475 25.00 -22.39 3.51
N GLY A 476 23.73 -22.14 3.20
CA GLY A 476 23.25 -20.85 2.73
C GLY A 476 22.76 -19.94 3.86
N LYS A 477 23.13 -18.66 3.80
CA LYS A 477 22.69 -17.61 4.73
C LYS A 477 22.27 -16.37 3.94
N ARG A 478 21.10 -15.80 4.27
CA ARG A 478 20.71 -14.47 3.84
C ARG A 478 21.13 -13.47 4.90
N CYS A 479 21.80 -12.41 4.48
CA CYS A 479 22.41 -11.45 5.39
C CYS A 479 22.08 -10.01 4.97
N ILE A 480 22.15 -9.10 5.95
CA ILE A 480 22.38 -7.69 5.70
C ILE A 480 23.89 -7.49 5.58
N GLU A 481 24.34 -6.94 4.44
CA GLU A 481 25.74 -6.54 4.25
C GLU A 481 25.95 -5.14 4.84
N MET A 482 26.97 -5.00 5.69
CA MET A 482 27.39 -3.73 6.27
C MET A 482 28.84 -3.43 5.87
N ARG A 483 29.09 -2.27 5.27
CA ARG A 483 30.43 -1.85 4.83
C ARG A 483 31.04 -0.81 5.77
N GLY A 484 32.37 -0.79 5.84
CA GLY A 484 33.11 0.17 6.67
C GLY A 484 32.79 -0.01 8.16
N TYR A 485 32.50 -1.24 8.58
CA TYR A 485 32.06 -1.50 9.95
C TYR A 485 33.23 -1.39 10.92
N GLN A 486 33.24 -0.31 11.69
CA GLN A 486 34.26 -0.01 12.69
C GLN A 486 33.63 0.64 13.91
N ARG A 487 34.10 0.26 15.11
CA ARG A 487 33.67 0.85 16.40
C ARG A 487 32.14 0.87 16.59
N GLY A 488 31.44 -0.17 16.13
CA GLY A 488 30.00 -0.30 16.30
C GLY A 488 29.14 0.52 15.33
N ALA A 489 29.70 1.06 14.25
CA ALA A 489 28.97 1.75 13.20
C ALA A 489 29.32 1.17 11.82
N GLY A 490 28.34 1.09 10.91
CA GLY A 490 28.53 0.56 9.56
C GLY A 490 27.49 1.10 8.58
N GLN A 491 27.78 0.97 7.28
CA GLN A 491 26.90 1.42 6.20
C GLN A 491 26.10 0.25 5.63
N PHE A 492 24.78 0.41 5.53
CA PHE A 492 23.89 -0.56 4.90
C PHE A 492 24.21 -0.71 3.41
N ASN A 493 24.49 -1.92 2.97
CA ASN A 493 24.77 -2.22 1.56
C ASN A 493 23.76 -3.20 0.95
N GLY A 494 22.56 -3.33 1.53
CA GLY A 494 21.51 -4.21 1.01
C GLY A 494 21.54 -5.62 1.59
N VAL A 495 20.53 -6.39 1.20
CA VAL A 495 20.47 -7.83 1.42
C VAL A 495 21.42 -8.56 0.45
N VAL A 496 22.03 -9.63 0.94
CA VAL A 496 22.87 -10.53 0.17
C VAL A 496 22.60 -11.98 0.55
N ASP A 497 22.79 -12.90 -0.38
CA ASP A 497 22.82 -14.33 -0.09
C ASP A 497 24.27 -14.83 -0.15
N LEU A 498 24.65 -15.64 0.82
CA LEU A 498 25.99 -16.18 1.00
C LEU A 498 25.93 -17.70 1.15
N TRP A 499 26.80 -18.42 0.43
CA TRP A 499 27.07 -19.84 0.69
C TRP A 499 28.56 -20.00 0.99
N VAL A 500 28.86 -20.24 2.26
CA VAL A 500 30.23 -20.24 2.81
C VAL A 500 30.35 -21.33 3.88
N ALA A 501 31.50 -21.97 4.00
CA ALA A 501 31.73 -22.95 5.07
C ALA A 501 31.78 -22.26 6.44
N GLU A 502 31.39 -22.95 7.50
CA GLU A 502 31.39 -22.38 8.86
C GLU A 502 32.80 -22.02 9.34
N ASP A 503 33.81 -22.78 8.93
CA ASP A 503 35.21 -22.51 9.28
C ASP A 503 35.79 -21.29 8.54
N ASP A 504 35.18 -20.91 7.41
CA ASP A 504 35.58 -19.79 6.56
C ASP A 504 34.96 -18.46 6.99
N VAL A 505 34.25 -18.43 8.13
CA VAL A 505 33.76 -17.18 8.74
C VAL A 505 34.44 -16.91 10.08
N ALA A 506 34.64 -15.63 10.39
CA ALA A 506 35.05 -15.15 11.70
C ALA A 506 33.82 -14.55 12.39
N LEU A 507 33.33 -15.21 13.44
CA LEU A 507 32.19 -14.72 14.23
C LEU A 507 32.63 -13.55 15.13
N GLU A 508 31.81 -12.52 15.18
CA GLU A 508 31.97 -11.36 16.06
C GLU A 508 30.73 -11.25 16.95
N SER A 509 30.94 -11.11 18.26
CA SER A 509 29.86 -10.88 19.22
C SER A 509 29.66 -9.38 19.40
N ILE A 510 28.48 -8.89 19.04
CA ILE A 510 28.16 -7.46 19.00
C ILE A 510 26.93 -7.19 19.86
N SER A 511 26.94 -6.13 20.66
CA SER A 511 25.79 -5.71 21.47
C SER A 511 24.97 -4.60 20.81
N LYS A 512 25.59 -3.81 19.94
CA LYS A 512 24.96 -2.66 19.29
C LYS A 512 25.65 -2.33 17.96
N ILE A 513 24.86 -2.06 16.92
CA ILE A 513 25.34 -1.49 15.66
C ILE A 513 24.54 -0.23 15.34
N THR A 514 25.25 0.80 14.89
CA THR A 514 24.69 2.01 14.31
C THR A 514 24.76 1.91 12.79
N LEU A 515 23.61 1.70 12.15
CA LEU A 515 23.48 1.45 10.73
C LEU A 515 23.09 2.73 9.98
N HIS A 516 24.04 3.22 9.17
CA HIS A 516 23.85 4.38 8.31
C HIS A 516 23.51 3.95 6.89
N LEU A 517 22.83 4.82 6.14
CA LEU A 517 22.82 4.69 4.69
C LEU A 517 24.19 5.10 4.13
N PRO A 518 24.63 4.54 2.98
CA PRO A 518 25.88 4.92 2.34
C PRO A 518 25.91 6.41 2.01
N GLN A 519 26.70 7.17 2.76
CA GLN A 519 27.11 8.51 2.38
C GLN A 519 28.40 8.41 1.57
N LYS A 520 28.58 9.30 0.59
CA LYS A 520 29.86 9.40 -0.12
C LYS A 520 30.94 9.66 0.94
N SER A 521 32.06 8.94 0.90
CA SER A 521 33.29 9.47 1.48
C SER A 521 33.46 10.88 0.92
N LEU A 522 33.49 11.88 1.80
CA LEU A 522 33.67 13.29 1.43
C LEU A 522 34.90 13.46 0.54
#